data_AF-A0A937KVZ1-F1
#
_entry.id   AF-A0A937KVZ1-F1
#
_cell.length_a   1.000
_cell.length_b   1.000
_cell.length_c   1.000
_cell.angle_alpha   90.00
_cell.angle_beta   90.00
_cell.angle_gamma   90.00
#
_symmetry.space_group_name_H-M   'P 1'
#
loop_
_entity.id
_entity.type
_entity.pdbx_description
1 polymer ?
#
loop_
_entity_poly.entity_id
_entity_poly.type
_entity_poly.pdbx_seq_one_letter_code
_entity_poly.pdbx_strand_id
1 'polypeptide(L)' 'MTKLEVTKPNFGELTQIAKDLYWAHFDLPFRLNHVNLFLMDTPKGILILDAGLKSDHSEEHWEALINGPLK' A
#
# COMPACT_ATOMS: atom_id res chain seq x y z
N MET A 1 -9.65 4.41 22.16
CA MET A 1 -9.26 4.13 20.76
C MET A 1 -10.53 3.94 19.97
N THR A 2 -10.71 4.64 18.85
CA THR A 2 -11.88 4.49 17.98
C THR A 2 -11.48 3.68 16.76
N LYS A 3 -12.25 2.64 16.42
CA LYS A 3 -12.00 1.86 15.22
C LYS A 3 -12.25 2.74 13.99
N LEU A 4 -11.32 2.70 13.03
CA LEU A 4 -11.52 3.32 11.74
C LEU A 4 -12.42 2.43 10.88
N GLU A 5 -13.52 2.96 10.38
CA GLU A 5 -14.38 2.25 9.44
C GLU A 5 -13.88 2.52 8.01
N VAL A 6 -13.04 1.60 7.51
CA VAL A 6 -12.41 1.69 6.20
C VAL A 6 -12.43 0.33 5.51
N THR A 7 -12.63 0.34 4.19
CA THR A 7 -12.57 -0.86 3.37
C THR A 7 -11.12 -1.19 3.04
N LYS A 8 -10.75 -2.46 3.21
CA LYS A 8 -9.44 -2.97 2.82
C LYS A 8 -9.24 -2.84 1.30
N PRO A 9 -8.10 -2.29 0.82
CA PRO A 9 -7.78 -2.28 -0.60
C PRO A 9 -7.71 -3.70 -1.18
N ASN A 10 -7.99 -3.87 -2.46
CA ASN A 10 -7.59 -5.11 -3.14
C ASN A 10 -6.07 -5.17 -3.26
N PHE A 11 -5.55 -6.32 -3.68
CA PHE A 11 -4.12 -6.46 -3.92
C PHE A 11 -3.67 -5.50 -5.03
N GLY A 12 -2.59 -4.77 -4.77
CA GLY A 12 -2.04 -3.77 -5.71
C GLY A 12 -2.79 -2.45 -5.75
N GLU A 13 -3.79 -2.25 -4.90
CA GLU A 13 -4.54 -0.98 -4.81
C GLU A 13 -4.07 -0.11 -3.65
N LEU A 14 -4.31 1.20 -3.79
CA LEU A 14 -4.03 2.22 -2.78
C LEU A 14 -5.35 2.89 -2.35
N THR A 15 -5.64 2.90 -1.05
CA THR A 15 -6.81 3.59 -0.49
C THR A 15 -6.38 4.67 0.48
N GLN A 16 -6.96 5.87 0.36
CA GLN A 16 -6.76 6.94 1.33
C GLN A 16 -7.55 6.65 2.61
N ILE A 17 -6.88 6.61 3.76
CA ILE A 17 -7.47 6.25 5.07
C ILE A 17 -7.47 7.43 6.05
N ALA A 18 -6.68 8.47 5.78
CA ALA A 18 -6.79 9.80 6.39
C ALA A 18 -6.28 10.85 5.39
N LYS A 19 -6.35 12.14 5.75
CA LYS A 19 -6.02 13.26 4.85
C LYS A 19 -4.68 13.10 4.12
N ASP A 20 -3.68 12.60 4.80
CA ASP A 20 -2.30 12.45 4.33
C ASP A 20 -1.78 11.02 4.46
N LEU A 21 -2.65 10.04 4.77
CA LEU A 21 -2.28 8.66 5.00
C LEU A 21 -3.03 7.72 4.05
N TYR A 22 -2.26 6.86 3.38
CA TYR A 22 -2.74 5.89 2.42
C TYR A 22 -2.31 4.49 2.83
N TRP A 23 -3.13 3.51 2.47
CA TRP A 23 -2.91 2.09 2.71
C TRP A 23 -2.84 1.34 1.38
N ALA A 24 -1.75 0.62 1.16
CA ALA A 24 -1.59 -0.36 0.09
C ALA A 24 -1.58 -1.78 0.65
N HIS A 25 -2.09 -2.72 -0.13
CA HIS A 25 -2.23 -4.12 0.27
C HIS A 25 -1.58 -5.03 -0.76
N PHE A 26 -0.54 -5.76 -0.39
CA PHE A 26 0.23 -6.61 -1.31
C PHE A 26 0.02 -8.08 -0.94
N ASP A 27 -0.16 -8.96 -1.92
CA ASP A 27 -0.22 -10.39 -1.66
C ASP A 27 1.19 -10.98 -1.49
N LEU A 28 1.25 -12.11 -0.79
CA LEU A 28 2.48 -12.87 -0.55
C LEU A 28 2.23 -14.36 -0.81
N PRO A 29 3.16 -15.09 -1.45
CA PRO A 29 2.99 -16.50 -1.80
C PRO A 29 3.25 -17.47 -0.62
N PHE A 30 2.77 -17.14 0.59
CA PHE A 30 2.95 -17.95 1.81
C PHE A 30 1.68 -18.00 2.67
N ARG A 31 1.75 -18.72 3.80
CA ARG A 31 0.64 -18.80 4.78
C ARG A 31 0.25 -17.42 5.34
N LEU A 32 1.24 -16.60 5.69
CA LEU A 32 1.02 -15.17 5.87
C LEU A 32 0.95 -14.56 4.47
N ASN A 33 -0.27 -14.43 3.96
CA ASN A 33 -0.53 -14.27 2.54
C ASN A 33 -0.61 -12.82 2.06
N HIS A 34 -0.29 -11.86 2.93
CA HIS A 34 -0.28 -10.45 2.58
C HIS A 34 0.57 -9.62 3.53
N VAL A 35 0.86 -8.40 3.10
CA VAL A 35 1.47 -7.34 3.91
C VAL A 35 0.77 -6.02 3.60
N ASN A 36 0.69 -5.16 4.62
CA ASN A 36 0.16 -3.82 4.49
C ASN A 36 1.32 -2.84 4.37
N LEU A 37 1.23 -1.93 3.42
CA LEU A 37 2.16 -0.83 3.25
C LEU A 37 1.41 0.47 3.54
N PHE A 38 2.12 1.45 4.07
CA PHE A 38 1.54 2.77 4.33
C PHE A 38 2.34 3.84 3.62
N LEU A 39 1.63 4.76 2.98
CA LEU A 39 2.22 5.88 2.29
C LEU A 39 1.69 7.16 2.92
N MET A 40 2.56 8.15 3.10
CA MET A 40 2.20 9.42 3.69
C MET A 40 2.63 10.58 2.80
N ASP A 41 1.68 11.45 2.48
CA ASP A 41 1.98 12.69 1.78
C ASP A 41 2.66 13.65 2.74
N THR A 42 3.88 14.07 2.39
CA THR A 42 4.66 15.03 3.17
C THR A 42 4.96 16.27 2.33
N PRO A 43 5.35 17.41 2.94
CA PRO A 43 5.75 18.60 2.20
C PRO A 43 6.95 18.39 1.24
N LYS A 44 7.70 17.29 1.38
CA LYS A 44 8.88 16.98 0.56
C LYS A 44 8.65 15.83 -0.43
N GLY A 45 7.42 15.32 -0.52
CA GLY A 45 7.06 14.15 -1.33
C GLY A 45 6.46 13.03 -0.50
N ILE A 46 6.44 11.83 -1.06
CA ILE A 46 5.78 10.68 -0.45
C ILE A 46 6.77 9.92 0.45
N LEU A 47 6.40 9.71 1.71
CA LEU A 47 7.08 8.78 2.61
C LEU A 47 6.42 7.40 2.51
N ILE A 48 7.21 6.35 2.31
CA ILE A 48 6.74 4.97 2.23
C ILE A 48 7.22 4.21 3.48
N LEU A 49 6.29 3.49 4.10
CA LEU A 49 6.54 2.57 5.23
C LEU A 49 6.27 1.14 4.75
N ASP A 50 7.29 0.30 4.88
CA ASP A 50 7.41 -1.05 4.31
C ASP A 50 7.41 -1.11 2.78
N ALA A 51 7.91 -2.22 2.24
CA ALA A 51 8.08 -2.41 0.78
C ALA A 51 7.57 -3.74 0.24
N GLY A 52 7.15 -4.65 1.12
CA GLY A 52 6.84 -6.03 0.76
C GLY A 52 8.07 -6.91 0.56
N LEU A 53 7.87 -8.07 -0.08
CA LEU A 53 8.92 -9.04 -0.37
C LEU A 53 9.54 -8.75 -1.74
N LYS A 54 10.82 -9.09 -1.95
CA LYS A 54 11.38 -9.15 -3.31
C LYS A 54 10.82 -10.37 -4.04
N SER A 55 9.76 -10.17 -4.83
CA SER A 55 9.10 -11.18 -5.66
C SER A 55 8.38 -10.53 -6.84
N ASP A 56 8.13 -11.31 -7.88
CA ASP A 56 7.39 -10.87 -9.08
C ASP A 56 6.03 -10.25 -8.70
N HIS A 57 5.29 -10.88 -7.77
CA HIS A 57 4.00 -10.33 -7.28
C HIS A 57 4.11 -8.94 -6.66
N SER A 58 5.12 -8.70 -5.80
CA SER A 58 5.31 -7.39 -5.18
C SER A 58 5.80 -6.35 -6.18
N GLU A 59 6.58 -6.77 -7.19
CA GLU A 59 7.01 -5.89 -8.29
C GLU A 59 5.83 -5.46 -9.16
N GLU A 60 4.94 -6.38 -9.54
CA GLU A 60 3.71 -6.09 -10.28
C GLU A 60 2.82 -5.07 -9.54
N HIS A 61 2.64 -5.23 -8.22
CA HIS A 61 1.88 -4.27 -7.42
C HIS A 61 2.55 -2.90 -7.37
N TRP A 62 3.87 -2.85 -7.19
CA TRP A 62 4.60 -1.59 -7.22
C TRP A 62 4.48 -0.89 -8.58
N GLU A 63 4.59 -1.63 -9.68
CA GLU A 63 4.39 -1.09 -11.01
C GLU A 63 2.98 -0.53 -11.20
N ALA A 64 1.94 -1.21 -10.70
CA ALA A 64 0.57 -0.71 -10.73
C ALA A 64 0.40 0.61 -9.94
N LEU A 65 1.02 0.70 -8.76
CA LEU A 65 0.98 1.92 -7.94
C LEU A 65 1.75 3.08 -8.61
N ILE A 66 2.98 2.83 -9.07
CA ILE A 66 3.85 3.84 -9.68
C ILE A 66 3.28 4.35 -11.01
N ASN A 67 2.72 3.47 -11.83
CA ASN A 67 2.12 3.86 -13.12
C ASN A 67 0.69 4.38 -12.99
N GLY A 68 0.07 4.26 -11.82
CA GLY A 68 -1.28 4.70 -11.51
C GLY A 68 -1.31 5.80 -10.45
N PRO A 69 -1.79 5.50 -9.23
CA PRO A 69 -2.10 6.51 -8.21
C PRO A 69 -0.89 7.30 -7.67
N LEU A 70 0.35 6.86 -7.89
CA LEU A 70 1.57 7.55 -7.43
C LEU A 70 2.29 8.34 -8.53
N LYS A 71 1.69 8.46 -9.72
CA LYS A 71 2.26 9.18 -10.85
C LYS A 71 2.17 10.71 -10.72
#